data_AF-A0A7K4EG29-F1
#
_entry.id   AF-A0A7K4EG29-F1
#
_cell.length_a   1.000
_cell.length_b   1.000
_cell.length_c   1.000
_cell.angle_alpha   90.00
_cell.angle_beta   90.00
_cell.angle_gamma   90.00
#
_symmetry.space_group_name_H-M   'P 1'
#
loop_
_entity.id
_entity.type
_entity.pdbx_description
1 polymer ?
#
loop_
_entity_poly.entity_id
_entity_poly.type
_entity_poly.pdbx_seq_one_letter_code
_entity_poly.pdbx_strand_id
1 'polypeptide(L)' 'MTELPAAWVAELMDRFELITDPDGRAAALAAMAMAAHRRREITDWQLADMLELAEAGRLWALVEHEEAEWVGLFDGRG' A
#
# COMPACT_ATOMS: atom_id res chain seq x y z
N MET A 1 0.44 8.29 19.30
CA MET A 1 0.55 7.89 17.89
C MET A 1 1.49 6.72 17.83
N THR A 2 0.99 5.56 17.46
CA THR A 2 1.78 4.33 17.28
C THR A 2 2.70 4.56 16.07
N GLU A 3 4.01 4.60 16.29
CA GLU A 3 4.97 4.69 15.19
C GLU A 3 4.92 3.36 14.41
N LEU A 4 4.39 3.41 13.19
CA LEU A 4 4.42 2.27 12.26
C LEU A 4 5.85 2.10 11.72
N PRO A 5 6.25 0.89 11.32
CA PRO A 5 7.58 0.66 10.74
C PRO A 5 7.84 1.58 9.54
N ALA A 6 8.93 2.35 9.58
CA ALA A 6 9.23 3.36 8.56
C ALA A 6 9.35 2.77 7.14
N ALA A 7 9.93 1.58 7.00
CA ALA A 7 10.03 0.90 5.71
C ALA A 7 8.65 0.55 5.13
N TRP A 8 7.69 0.16 5.99
CA TRP A 8 6.33 -0.11 5.56
C TRP A 8 5.59 1.17 5.17
N VAL A 9 5.78 2.26 5.91
CA VAL A 9 5.22 3.57 5.55
C VAL A 9 5.79 4.07 4.23
N ALA A 10 7.09 3.87 3.97
CA ALA A 10 7.71 4.26 2.71
C ALA A 10 7.06 3.55 1.51
N GLU A 11 6.82 2.24 1.61
CA GLU A 11 6.10 1.47 0.59
C GLU A 11 4.65 1.94 0.40
N LEU A 12 3.92 2.23 1.48
CA LEU A 12 2.55 2.77 1.39
C LEU A 12 2.53 4.15 0.74
N MET A 13 3.56 4.97 0.95
CA MET A 13 3.66 6.32 0.41
C MET A 13 4.20 6.35 -1.03
N ASP A 14 4.65 5.23 -1.58
CA ASP A 14 5.01 5.14 -3.00
C ASP A 14 3.75 5.04 -3.87
N ARG A 15 3.09 6.20 -4.02
CA ARG A 15 1.81 6.34 -4.71
C ARG A 15 1.87 5.91 -6.16
N PHE A 16 2.99 6.16 -6.84
CA PHE A 16 3.12 5.80 -8.26
C PHE A 16 3.07 4.28 -8.45
N GLU A 17 3.83 3.57 -7.62
CA GLU A 17 3.82 2.12 -7.62
C GLU A 17 2.47 1.56 -7.15
N LEU A 18 1.84 2.20 -6.15
CA LEU A 18 0.50 1.84 -5.68
C LEU A 18 -0.55 1.94 -6.79
N ILE A 19 -0.54 3.03 -7.57
CA ILE A 19 -1.44 3.25 -8.70
C ILE A 19 -1.15 2.23 -9.82
N THR A 20 0.11 1.88 -10.06
CA THR A 20 0.49 0.99 -11.18
C THR A 20 0.09 -0.46 -10.94
N ASP A 21 0.18 -0.95 -9.70
CA ASP A 21 -0.25 -2.30 -9.31
C ASP A 21 -0.96 -2.30 -7.94
N PRO A 22 -2.24 -1.85 -7.89
CA PRO A 22 -2.95 -1.67 -6.62
C PRO A 22 -3.04 -2.95 -5.80
N ASP A 23 -3.46 -4.05 -6.43
CA ASP A 23 -3.66 -5.33 -5.74
C ASP A 23 -2.33 -5.98 -5.32
N GLY A 24 -1.31 -5.95 -6.18
CA GLY A 24 0.01 -6.51 -5.87
C GLY A 24 0.71 -5.74 -4.75
N ARG A 25 0.61 -4.40 -4.76
CA ARG A 25 1.18 -3.58 -3.69
C ARG A 25 0.44 -3.71 -2.37
N ALA A 26 -0.89 -3.82 -2.39
CA ALA A 26 -1.66 -4.11 -1.17
C ALA A 26 -1.28 -5.47 -0.56
N ALA A 27 -1.11 -6.50 -1.38
CA ALA A 27 -0.66 -7.82 -0.94
C ALA A 27 0.75 -7.76 -0.32
N ALA A 28 1.68 -6.99 -0.91
CA ALA A 28 3.02 -6.78 -0.38
C ALA A 28 2.99 -6.07 0.99
N LEU A 29 2.22 -5.00 1.13
CA LEU A 29 2.03 -4.27 2.39
C LEU A 29 1.45 -5.16 3.49
N ALA A 30 0.45 -6.00 3.17
CA ALA A 30 -0.11 -6.98 4.10
C ALA A 30 0.93 -8.03 4.51
N ALA A 31 1.74 -8.53 3.57
CA ALA A 31 2.80 -9.48 3.85
C ALA A 31 3.88 -8.89 4.78
N MET A 32 4.26 -7.64 4.56
CA MET A 32 5.20 -6.91 5.42
C MET A 32 4.64 -6.73 6.84
N ALA A 33 3.37 -6.33 6.99
CA ALA A 33 2.71 -6.20 8.28
C ALA A 33 2.69 -7.53 9.04
N MET A 34 2.27 -8.61 8.36
CA MET A 34 2.28 -9.96 8.92
C MET A 34 3.69 -10.43 9.31
N ALA A 35 4.71 -10.10 8.53
CA ALA A 35 6.09 -10.45 8.82
C ALA A 35 6.62 -9.70 10.05
N ALA A 36 6.37 -8.39 10.16
CA ALA A 36 6.73 -7.58 11.32
C ALA A 36 6.04 -8.08 12.60
N HIS A 37 4.75 -8.42 12.50
CA HIS A 37 4.01 -8.98 13.62
C HIS A 37 4.56 -10.34 14.07
N ARG A 38 4.88 -11.25 13.14
CA ARG A 38 5.53 -12.53 13.47
C ARG A 38 6.89 -12.36 14.16
N ARG A 39 7.64 -11.31 13.81
CA ARG A 39 8.90 -10.94 14.48
C ARG A 39 8.69 -10.20 15.81
N ARG A 40 7.44 -9.95 16.20
CA ARG A 40 7.03 -9.18 17.39
C ARG A 40 7.57 -7.75 17.40
N GLU A 41 7.76 -7.17 16.22
CA GLU A 41 8.18 -5.78 16.06
C GLU A 41 7.01 -4.81 16.22
N ILE A 42 5.79 -5.31 16.04
CA ILE A 42 4.54 -4.55 16.14
C ILE A 42 3.50 -5.32 16.96
N THR A 43 2.62 -4.58 17.61
CA THR A 43 1.48 -5.11 18.37
C THR A 43 0.32 -5.55 17.47
N ASP A 44 -0.65 -6.27 18.03
CA ASP A 44 -1.88 -6.66 17.32
C ASP A 44 -2.66 -5.44 16.81
N TRP A 45 -2.67 -4.33 17.58
CA TRP A 45 -3.30 -3.08 17.17
C TRP A 45 -2.59 -2.45 15.98
N GLN A 46 -1.26 -2.42 16.00
CA GLN A 46 -0.49 -1.91 14.86
C GLN A 46 -0.63 -2.81 13.63
N LEU A 47 -0.75 -4.13 13.81
CA LEU A 47 -1.06 -5.04 12.71
C LEU A 47 -2.41 -4.69 12.09
N ALA A 48 -3.45 -4.51 12.90
CA ALA A 48 -4.78 -4.10 12.41
C ALA A 48 -4.71 -2.78 11.64
N ASP A 49 -4.09 -1.74 12.22
CA ASP A 49 -3.92 -0.43 11.57
C ASP A 49 -3.20 -0.57 10.21
N MET A 50 -2.13 -1.37 10.14
CA MET A 50 -1.38 -1.57 8.90
C MET A 50 -2.21 -2.31 7.84
N LEU A 51 -3.00 -3.31 8.22
CA LEU A 51 -3.87 -4.02 7.28
C LEU A 51 -5.01 -3.13 6.77
N GLU A 52 -5.62 -2.34 7.65
CA GLU A 52 -6.66 -1.37 7.28
C GLU A 52 -6.13 -0.30 6.33
N LEU A 53 -4.94 0.25 6.61
CA LEU A 53 -4.29 1.23 5.75
C LEU A 53 -3.85 0.64 4.41
N ALA A 54 -3.40 -0.63 4.37
CA ALA A 54 -3.07 -1.30 3.11
C ALA A 54 -4.32 -1.44 2.22
N GLU A 55 -5.45 -1.82 2.80
CA GLU A 55 -6.72 -1.91 2.05
C GLU A 55 -7.24 -0.52 1.64
N ALA A 56 -7.15 0.49 2.50
CA ALA A 56 -7.51 1.85 2.16
C ALA A 56 -6.65 2.40 1.00
N GLY A 57 -5.34 2.12 1.03
CA GLY A 57 -4.42 2.44 -0.06
C GLY A 57 -4.80 1.74 -1.37
N ARG A 58 -5.17 0.46 -1.31
CA ARG A 58 -5.65 -0.32 -2.47
C ARG A 58 -6.89 0.31 -3.10
N LEU A 59 -7.89 0.65 -2.28
CA LEU A 59 -9.14 1.25 -2.75
C LEU A 59 -8.91 2.62 -3.40
N TRP A 60 -8.05 3.45 -2.82
CA TRP A 60 -7.65 4.72 -3.42
C TRP A 60 -6.92 4.49 -4.74
N ALA A 61 -5.94 3.60 -4.77
CA ALA A 61 -5.13 3.33 -5.95
C ALA A 61 -5.94 2.72 -7.10
N LEU A 62 -6.97 1.92 -6.83
CA LEU A 62 -7.88 1.43 -7.87
C LEU A 62 -8.62 2.57 -8.59
N VAL A 63 -9.11 3.55 -7.85
CA VAL A 63 -9.77 4.73 -8.44
C VAL A 63 -8.79 5.52 -9.30
N GLU A 64 -7.58 5.77 -8.79
CA GLU A 64 -6.53 6.51 -9.50
C GLU A 64 -5.98 5.73 -10.70
N HIS A 65 -5.92 4.40 -10.63
CA HIS A 65 -5.51 3.53 -11.74
C HIS A 65 -6.48 3.65 -12.90
N GLU A 66 -7.79 3.59 -12.62
CA GLU A 66 -8.82 3.83 -13.62
C GLU A 66 -8.63 5.23 -14.24
N GLU A 67 -8.48 6.29 -13.43
CA GLU A 67 -8.24 7.64 -13.94
C GLU A 67 -6.97 7.74 -14.81
N ALA A 68 -5.89 7.08 -14.40
CA ALA A 68 -4.63 7.02 -15.12
C ALA A 68 -4.76 6.30 -16.48
N GLU A 69 -5.57 5.23 -16.56
CA GLU A 69 -5.94 4.59 -17.83
C GLU A 69 -6.75 5.55 -18.71
N TRP A 70 -7.74 6.26 -18.15
CA TRP A 70 -8.57 7.20 -18.90
C TRP A 70 -7.80 8.36 -19.54
N VAL A 71 -6.73 8.84 -18.89
CA VAL A 71 -5.87 9.92 -19.41
C VAL A 71 -4.69 9.43 -20.26
N GLY A 72 -4.57 8.11 -20.49
CA GLY A 72 -3.52 7.51 -21.30
C GLY A 72 -2.12 7.54 -20.67
N LEU A 73 -2.02 7.61 -19.34
CA LEU A 73 -0.74 7.69 -18.62
C LEU A 73 0.14 6.46 -18.89
N PHE A 74 -0.49 5.30 -19.12
CA PHE A 74 0.19 4.04 -19.39
C PHE A 74 0.44 3.77 -20.89
N ASP A 75 -0.07 4.63 -21.79
CA ASP A 75 0.01 4.44 -23.25
C ASP A 75 1.38 4.81 -23.86
N GLY A 76 2.31 5.32 -23.04
CA GLY A 76 3.68 5.65 -23.46
C GLY A 76 3.79 6.79 -24.49
N ARG A 77 2.71 7.55 -24.74
CA ARG A 77 2.74 8.77 -25.55
C ARG A 77 2.84 9.99 -24.64
N GLY A 78 4.05 10.23 -24.13
CA GLY A 78 4.45 11.54 -23.58
C GLY A 78 4.82 12.52 -24.70
#